data_AF-A0A2G2ZAI6-F1
#
_entry.id   AF-A0A2G2ZAI6-F1
#
_cell.length_a   1.000
_cell.length_b   1.000
_cell.length_c   1.000
_cell.angle_alpha   90.00
_cell.angle_beta   90.00
_cell.angle_gamma   90.00
#
_symmetry.space_group_name_H-M   'P 1'
#
loop_
_entity.id
_entity.type
_entity.pdbx_description
1 polymer ?
#
loop_
_entity_poly.entity_id
_entity_poly.type
_entity_poly.pdbx_seq_one_letter_code
_entity_poly.pdbx_strand_id
1 'polypeptide(L)' 'MTNINMWPRSTRPLIEPPEITPMPGRPGKNRKKAKDEAVKKKFEKAIRKGRKMTYFVCKYIGHYKKGCPTLVS' A
#
# COMPACT_ATOMS: atom_id res chain seq x y z
N MET A 1 -8.00 37.57 23.77
CA MET A 1 -7.29 36.28 23.66
C MET A 1 -7.82 35.37 24.75
N THR A 2 -8.72 34.45 24.42
CA THR A 2 -9.35 33.57 25.42
C THR A 2 -8.62 32.24 25.42
N ASN A 3 -7.81 32.00 26.46
CA ASN A 3 -7.23 30.69 26.76
C ASN A 3 -8.37 29.78 27.27
N ILE A 4 -9.14 29.20 26.35
CA ILE A 4 -10.17 28.23 26.69
C ILE A 4 -9.51 26.86 26.67
N ASN A 5 -9.04 26.41 27.83
CA ASN A 5 -8.70 25.00 28.01
C ASN A 5 -10.01 24.21 27.96
N MET A 6 -10.33 23.65 26.78
CA MET A 6 -11.57 22.89 26.56
C MET A 6 -11.64 21.58 27.36
N TRP A 7 -10.53 21.17 28.00
CA TRP A 7 -10.46 19.93 28.75
C TRP A 7 -9.75 20.11 30.10
N PRO A 8 -10.30 19.58 31.20
CA PRO A 8 -9.61 19.57 32.48
C PRO A 8 -8.37 18.68 32.39
N ARG A 9 -7.26 19.14 32.97
CA ARG A 9 -6.06 18.32 33.12
C ARG A 9 -6.37 17.18 34.09
N SER A 10 -6.07 15.94 33.68
CA SER A 10 -6.23 14.76 34.53
C SER A 10 -5.33 14.87 35.77
N THR A 11 -5.91 14.64 36.95
CA THR A 11 -5.21 14.50 38.24
C THR A 11 -4.80 13.05 38.51
N ARG A 12 -5.11 12.12 37.61
CA ARG A 12 -4.80 10.70 37.80
C ARG A 12 -3.28 10.49 37.77
N PRO A 13 -2.75 9.61 38.63
CA PRO A 13 -1.35 9.24 38.55
C PRO A 13 -1.05 8.64 37.18
N LEU A 14 0.19 8.84 36.70
CA LEU A 14 0.67 8.18 35.50
C LEU A 14 0.72 6.68 35.79
N ILE A 15 -0.06 5.89 35.05
CA ILE A 15 -0.05 4.44 35.15
C ILE A 15 1.02 3.95 34.18
N GLU A 16 2.04 3.26 34.69
CA GLU A 16 3.03 2.63 33.84
C GLU A 16 2.37 1.49 33.04
N PRO A 17 2.69 1.40 31.73
CA PRO A 17 2.17 0.31 30.93
C PRO A 17 2.68 -1.03 31.49
N PRO A 18 1.88 -2.10 31.40
CA PRO A 18 2.35 -3.43 31.73
C PRO A 18 3.52 -3.83 30.84
N GLU A 19 4.40 -4.68 31.37
CA GLU A 19 5.52 -5.22 30.62
C GLU A 19 5.01 -5.97 29.37
N ILE A 20 5.55 -5.59 28.21
CA ILE A 20 5.16 -6.19 26.93
C ILE A 20 5.78 -7.59 26.84
N THR A 21 4.96 -8.61 27.04
CA THR A 21 5.39 -10.00 26.82
C THR A 21 5.25 -10.37 25.34
N PRO A 22 6.25 -11.04 24.73
CA PRO A 22 6.12 -11.52 23.36
C PRO A 22 5.11 -12.66 23.32
N MET A 23 3.93 -12.38 22.78
CA MET A 23 2.94 -13.41 22.50
C MET A 23 3.30 -14.12 21.19
N PRO A 24 3.26 -15.47 21.14
CA PRO A 24 3.44 -16.17 19.88
C PRO A 24 2.36 -15.73 18.89
N GLY A 25 2.79 -15.40 17.67
CA GLY A 25 1.87 -15.06 16.60
C GLY A 25 0.93 -16.22 16.25
N ARG A 26 -0.08 -15.94 15.45
CA ARG A 26 -1.01 -16.97 14.98
C ARG A 26 -0.24 -18.06 14.21
N PRO A 27 -0.40 -19.35 14.57
CA PRO A 27 0.18 -20.43 13.78
C PRO A 27 -0.26 -20.36 12.32
N GLY A 28 0.70 -20.52 11.42
CA GLY A 28 0.44 -20.57 9.98
C GLY A 28 -0.50 -21.73 9.63
N LYS A 29 -1.41 -21.51 8.68
CA LYS A 29 -2.25 -22.61 8.18
C LYS A 29 -1.42 -23.48 7.24
N ASN A 30 -1.33 -24.78 7.50
CA ASN A 30 -0.72 -25.79 6.62
C ASN A 30 -1.58 -26.00 5.36
N ARG A 31 -1.52 -25.05 4.41
CA ARG A 31 -2.21 -25.14 3.12
C ARG A 31 -1.46 -26.15 2.24
N LYS A 32 -1.95 -27.40 2.20
CA LYS A 32 -1.51 -28.40 1.23
C LYS A 32 -2.25 -28.19 -0.10
N LYS A 33 -1.54 -28.35 -1.21
CA LYS A 33 -2.14 -28.40 -2.55
C LYS A 33 -2.82 -29.76 -2.74
N ALA A 34 -4.01 -29.78 -3.33
CA ALA A 34 -4.64 -31.04 -3.72
C ALA A 34 -3.90 -31.64 -4.94
N LYS A 35 -3.91 -32.97 -5.09
CA LYS A 35 -3.21 -33.66 -6.20
C LYS A 35 -3.68 -33.18 -7.58
N ASP A 36 -4.97 -32.84 -7.68
CA ASP A 36 -5.62 -32.38 -8.91
C ASP A 36 -5.75 -30.84 -8.97
N GLU A 37 -5.15 -30.11 -8.02
CA GLU A 37 -5.10 -28.66 -8.10
C GLU A 37 -4.19 -28.28 -9.27
N ALA A 38 -4.76 -27.67 -10.31
CA ALA A 38 -3.99 -27.13 -11.41
C ALA A 38 -2.86 -26.26 -10.83
N VAL A 39 -1.61 -26.72 -11.00
CA VAL A 39 -0.41 -25.96 -10.65
C VAL A 39 -0.54 -24.67 -11.44
N LYS A 40 -0.99 -23.59 -10.78
CA LYS A 40 -1.23 -22.30 -11.42
C LYS A 40 -0.01 -22.04 -12.28
N LYS A 41 -0.17 -22.13 -13.60
CA LYS A 41 0.86 -21.75 -14.58
C LYS A 41 1.38 -20.43 -14.05
N LYS A 42 2.70 -20.32 -13.87
CA LYS A 42 3.33 -19.09 -13.39
C LYS A 42 2.84 -17.99 -14.33
N PHE A 43 1.78 -17.28 -13.94
CA PHE A 43 1.40 -16.02 -14.55
C PHE A 43 2.50 -15.10 -14.07
N GLU A 44 3.62 -15.19 -14.76
CA GLU A 44 4.72 -14.29 -14.59
C GLU A 44 4.12 -12.90 -14.73
N LYS A 45 4.28 -12.10 -13.68
CA LYS A 45 3.73 -10.75 -13.65
C LYS A 45 4.24 -10.07 -14.92
N ALA A 46 3.33 -9.59 -15.76
CA ALA A 46 3.72 -8.91 -16.99
C ALA A 46 4.79 -7.84 -16.64
N ILE A 47 5.98 -7.99 -17.21
CA ILE A 47 7.13 -7.16 -16.86
C ILE A 47 6.79 -5.71 -17.26
N ARG A 48 6.90 -4.78 -16.30
CA ARG A 48 6.65 -3.35 -16.56
C ARG A 48 7.73 -2.74 -17.48
N LYS A 49 8.95 -3.30 -17.44
CA LYS A 49 10.10 -2.88 -18.23
C LYS A 49 9.84 -3.13 -19.71
N GLY A 50 9.90 -2.10 -20.54
CA GLY A 50 9.68 -2.18 -22.00
C GLY A 50 8.24 -1.94 -22.45
N ARG A 51 7.27 -1.73 -21.54
CA ARG A 51 5.91 -1.33 -21.93
C ARG A 51 5.94 0.10 -22.46
N LYS A 52 5.72 0.24 -23.78
CA LYS A 52 5.56 1.53 -24.44
C LYS A 52 4.32 2.23 -23.88
N MET A 53 4.50 3.46 -23.38
CA MET A 53 3.42 4.27 -22.85
C MET A 53 2.81 5.11 -23.97
N THR A 54 1.48 5.15 -24.03
CA THR A 54 0.71 6.00 -24.94
C THR A 54 -0.09 7.01 -24.15
N TYR A 55 -0.04 8.28 -24.54
CA TYR A 55 -0.94 9.28 -23.98
C TYR A 55 -2.24 9.31 -24.77
N PHE A 56 -3.37 9.09 -24.09
CA PHE A 56 -4.67 8.88 -24.74
C PHE A 56 -5.13 10.05 -25.63
N VAL A 57 -4.80 11.29 -25.25
CA VAL A 57 -5.27 12.49 -25.96
C VAL A 57 -4.56 12.66 -27.30
N CYS A 58 -3.23 12.63 -27.33
CA CYS A 58 -2.47 12.80 -28.57
C CYS A 58 -2.20 11.47 -29.29
N LYS A 59 -2.49 10.34 -28.65
CA LYS A 59 -2.28 8.96 -29.13
C LYS A 59 -0.84 8.60 -29.53
N TYR A 60 0.12 9.48 -29.24
CA TYR A 60 1.53 9.22 -29.49
C TYR A 60 2.14 8.33 -28.41
N ILE A 61 3.11 7.53 -28.83
CA ILE A 61 3.89 6.63 -27.98
C ILE A 61 5.10 7.42 -27.44
N GLY A 62 5.44 7.20 -26.17
CA GLY A 62 6.69 7.64 -25.57
C GLY A 62 6.57 8.74 -24.52
N HIS A 63 5.38 9.28 -24.29
CA HIS A 63 5.17 10.30 -23.25
C HIS A 63 3.82 10.17 -22.52
N TYR A 64 3.73 10.81 -21.37
CA TYR A 64 2.51 11.04 -20.60
C TYR A 64 2.09 12.52 -20.71
N LYS A 65 0.95 12.89 -20.11
CA LYS A 65 0.41 14.27 -20.10
C LYS A 65 1.47 15.37 -19.90
N LYS A 66 2.41 15.19 -18.96
CA LYS A 66 3.45 16.19 -18.66
C LYS A 66 4.47 16.42 -19.78
N GLY A 67 4.71 15.42 -20.62
CA GLY A 67 5.63 15.51 -21.76
C GLY A 67 4.91 15.65 -23.09
N CYS A 68 3.62 16.01 -23.08
CA CYS A 68 2.84 16.12 -24.29
C CYS A 68 3.12 17.46 -24.97
N PRO A 69 3.69 17.47 -26.18
CA PRO A 69 4.06 18.72 -26.87
C PRO A 69 2.84 19.56 -27.24
N THR A 70 1.66 18.96 -27.39
CA THR A 70 0.41 19.67 -27.69
C THR A 70 -0.18 20.40 -26.48
N LEU A 71 0.36 20.21 -25.27
CA LEU A 71 -0.04 20.93 -24.05
C LEU A 71 0.97 22.01 -23.65
N VAL A 72 2.07 22.12 -24.39
CA VAL A 72 3.16 23.09 -24.14
C VAL A 72 3.11 24.23 -25.18
N SER A 73 2.12 24.23 -26.08
CA SER A 73 1.82 25.34 -26.99
C SER A 73 0.57 26.10 -26.56
#